data_AF-A0A0B6ZI21-F1
#
_entry.id   AF-A0A0B6ZI21-F1
#
_cell.length_a   1.000
_cell.length_b   1.000
_cell.length_c   1.000
_cell.angle_alpha   90.00
_cell.angle_beta   90.00
_cell.angle_gamma   90.00
#
_symmetry.space_group_name_H-M   'P 1'
#
loop_
_entity.id
_entity.type
_entity.pdbx_description
1 polymer ?
#
loop_
_entity_poly.entity_id
_entity_poly.type
_entity_poly.pdbx_seq_one_letter_code
_entity_poly.pdbx_strand_id
1 'polypeptide(L)'
;DLMSRAALHELLAEYDATSKILSEMLVSELALRDELEFDKELKNQFISLLLTIQKKRRDCHTDHKKKPKTGSAAANTNEDGSGSFLTTVIPYHPWQGPPTSEQLHIYIKILQAINEDSSTVPALLTDYILKVLCPT
;
A
#
# COMPACT_ATOMS: atom_id res chain seq x y z
N ASP A 1 48.09 39.09 14.98
CA ASP A 1 48.33 39.19 13.54
C ASP A 1 46.98 39.17 12.86
N LEU A 2 46.65 40.18 12.05
CA LEU A 2 45.36 40.29 11.37
C LEU A 2 45.43 39.43 10.10
N MET A 3 44.44 38.58 9.83
CA MET A 3 44.41 37.80 8.58
C MET A 3 44.58 38.72 7.37
N SER A 4 45.41 38.30 6.41
CA SER A 4 45.60 39.06 5.18
C SER A 4 44.29 39.11 4.39
N ARG A 5 44.08 40.19 3.63
CA ARG A 5 42.89 40.34 2.79
C ARG A 5 42.69 39.15 1.84
N ALA A 6 43.77 38.57 1.33
CA ALA A 6 43.73 37.39 0.46
C ALA A 6 43.22 36.16 1.22
N ALA A 7 43.74 35.90 2.42
CA ALA A 7 43.31 34.79 3.27
C ALA A 7 41.82 34.91 3.66
N LEU A 8 41.32 36.12 3.87
CA LEU A 8 39.90 36.36 4.15
C LEU A 8 39.00 36.04 2.96
N HIS A 9 39.41 36.38 1.73
CA HIS A 9 38.67 36.04 0.52
C HIS A 9 38.67 34.54 0.23
N GLU A 10 39.80 33.86 0.44
CA GLU A 10 39.89 32.41 0.29
C GLU A 10 38.98 31.69 1.28
N LEU A 11 39.01 32.10 2.56
CA LEU A 11 38.12 31.56 3.59
C LEU A 11 36.64 31.79 3.25
N LEU A 12 36.29 32.98 2.76
CA LEU A 12 34.92 33.28 2.34
C LEU A 12 34.49 32.38 1.17
N ALA A 13 35.37 32.17 0.19
CA ALA A 13 35.11 31.28 -0.94
C ALA A 13 34.93 29.82 -0.49
N GLU A 14 35.72 29.36 0.49
CA GLU A 14 35.57 28.04 1.11
C GLU A 14 34.23 27.90 1.84
N TYR A 15 33.83 28.91 2.61
CA TYR A 15 32.53 28.93 3.28
C TYR A 15 31.37 28.89 2.27
N ASP A 16 31.44 29.69 1.20
CA ASP A 16 30.42 29.70 0.14
C ASP A 16 30.36 28.35 -0.59
N ALA A 17 31.51 27.73 -0.87
CA ALA A 17 31.57 26.40 -1.48
C ALA A 17 30.97 25.33 -0.57
N THR A 18 31.32 25.35 0.71
CA THR A 18 30.78 24.44 1.73
C THR A 18 29.28 24.64 1.89
N SER A 19 28.81 25.89 1.94
CA SER A 19 27.39 26.23 2.03
C SER A 19 26.59 25.67 0.86
N LYS A 20 27.13 25.75 -0.37
CA LYS A 20 26.51 25.16 -1.56
C LYS A 20 26.41 23.64 -1.46
N ILE A 21 27.50 22.96 -1.11
CA ILE A 21 27.54 21.49 -0.98
C ILE A 21 26.52 21.02 0.07
N LEU A 22 26.47 21.67 1.23
CA LEU A 22 25.51 21.33 2.27
C LEU A 22 24.06 21.56 1.82
N SER A 23 23.81 22.61 1.04
CA SER A 23 22.49 22.89 0.49
C SER A 23 22.06 21.83 -0.53
N GLU A 24 22.97 21.41 -1.42
CA GLU A 24 22.73 20.33 -2.39
C GLU A 24 22.48 18.98 -1.71
N MET A 25 23.27 18.66 -0.68
CA MET A 25 23.10 17.47 0.14
C MET A 25 21.73 17.50 0.83
N LEU A 26 21.36 18.63 1.44
CA LEU A 26 20.07 18.79 2.12
C LEU A 26 18.90 18.55 1.15
N VAL A 27 18.94 19.09 -0.07
CA VAL A 27 17.89 18.87 -1.08
C VAL A 27 17.78 17.38 -1.42
N SER A 28 18.91 16.70 -1.60
CA SER A 28 18.95 15.28 -1.92
C SER A 28 18.37 14.41 -0.79
N GLU A 29 18.76 14.70 0.45
CA GLU A 29 18.26 14.01 1.65
C GLU A 29 16.76 14.25 1.87
N LEU A 30 16.27 15.46 1.60
CA LEU A 30 14.83 15.77 1.68
C LEU A 30 14.04 14.95 0.65
N ALA A 31 14.52 14.86 -0.59
CA ALA A 31 13.88 14.04 -1.62
C ALA A 31 13.84 12.55 -1.23
N LEU A 32 14.95 12.02 -0.72
CA LEU A 32 15.02 10.64 -0.22
C LEU A 32 14.05 10.40 0.94
N ARG A 33 13.98 11.34 1.89
CA ARG A 33 13.05 11.26 3.01
C ARG A 33 11.60 11.20 2.54
N ASP A 34 11.22 12.02 1.56
CA ASP A 34 9.86 12.07 1.03
C ASP A 34 9.51 10.75 0.30
N GLU A 35 10.46 10.15 -0.43
CA GLU A 35 10.28 8.81 -1.03
C GLU A 35 10.06 7.73 0.03
N LEU A 36 10.86 7.74 1.10
CA LEU A 36 10.71 6.79 2.22
C LEU A 36 9.40 7.00 2.99
N GLU A 37 8.95 8.25 3.14
CA GLU A 37 7.67 8.57 3.78
C GLU A 37 6.49 8.05 2.94
N PHE A 38 6.55 8.22 1.61
CA PHE A 38 5.56 7.64 0.70
C PHE A 38 5.49 6.11 0.84
N ASP A 39 6.63 5.43 0.83
CA ASP A 39 6.70 3.97 0.99
C ASP A 39 6.12 3.49 2.32
N LYS A 40 6.41 4.24 3.39
CA LYS A 40 5.87 3.96 4.73
C LYS A 40 4.35 4.14 4.77
N GLU A 41 3.83 5.22 4.18
CA GLU A 41 2.40 5.49 4.14
C GLU A 41 1.67 4.41 3.32
N LEU A 42 2.24 3.97 2.20
CA LEU A 42 1.70 2.88 1.40
C LEU A 42 1.61 1.57 2.20
N LYS A 43 2.67 1.22 2.94
CA LYS A 43 2.68 0.05 3.84
C LYS A 43 1.63 0.17 4.95
N ASN A 44 1.52 1.33 5.58
CA ASN A 44 0.53 1.58 6.64
C ASN A 44 -0.90 1.50 6.11
N GLN A 45 -1.16 2.06 4.93
CA GLN A 45 -2.45 1.99 4.26
C GLN A 45 -2.84 0.54 3.94
N PHE A 46 -1.91 -0.22 3.36
CA PHE A 46 -2.12 -1.64 3.08
C PHE A 46 -2.42 -2.45 4.36
N ILE A 47 -1.60 -2.30 5.41
CA ILE A 47 -1.79 -3.01 6.67
C ILE A 47 -3.16 -2.67 7.27
N SER A 48 -3.51 -1.38 7.30
CA SER A 48 -4.79 -0.91 7.86
C SER A 48 -6.00 -1.51 7.11
N LEU A 49 -5.98 -1.48 5.78
CA LEU A 49 -7.02 -2.07 4.93
C LEU A 49 -7.10 -3.58 5.11
N LEU A 50 -5.95 -4.27 5.09
CA LEU A 50 -5.88 -5.71 5.25
C LEU A 50 -6.47 -6.14 6.59
N LEU A 51 -6.10 -5.47 7.69
CA LEU A 51 -6.64 -5.75 9.03
C LEU A 51 -8.15 -5.49 9.09
N THR A 52 -8.62 -4.43 8.44
CA THR A 52 -10.05 -4.07 8.38
C THR A 52 -10.86 -5.17 7.68
N ILE A 53 -10.39 -5.62 6.51
CA ILE A 53 -11.02 -6.68 5.72
C ILE A 53 -10.98 -8.02 6.46
N GLN A 54 -9.86 -8.36 7.10
CA GLN A 54 -9.74 -9.57 7.90
C GLN A 54 -10.69 -9.57 9.10
N LYS A 55 -10.90 -8.40 9.74
CA LYS A 55 -11.89 -8.23 10.80
C LYS A 55 -13.31 -8.41 10.27
N LYS A 56 -13.69 -7.70 9.19
CA LYS A 56 -15.00 -7.83 8.52
C LYS A 56 -15.29 -9.29 8.16
N ARG A 57 -14.31 -10.00 7.58
CA ARG A 57 -14.43 -11.42 7.22
C ARG A 57 -14.66 -12.33 8.44
N ARG A 58 -13.97 -12.07 9.55
CA ARG A 58 -14.13 -12.82 10.80
C ARG A 58 -15.53 -12.62 11.37
N ASP A 59 -16.01 -11.38 11.40
CA ASP A 59 -17.32 -11.02 11.91
C ASP A 59 -18.42 -11.71 11.08
N CYS A 60 -18.36 -11.63 9.74
CA CYS A 60 -19.26 -12.36 8.85
C CYS A 60 -19.25 -13.88 9.09
N HIS A 61 -18.08 -14.50 9.29
CA HIS A 61 -17.99 -15.94 9.54
C HIS A 61 -18.65 -16.37 10.87
N THR A 62 -18.63 -15.52 11.90
CA THR A 62 -19.22 -15.85 13.21
C THR A 62 -20.75 -15.83 13.21
N ASP A 63 -21.38 -14.98 12.40
CA ASP A 63 -22.84 -14.91 12.29
C ASP A 63 -23.46 -16.13 11.58
N HIS A 64 -22.72 -16.74 10.64
CA HIS A 64 -23.16 -17.97 9.97
C HIS A 64 -23.23 -19.20 10.89
N LYS A 65 -22.53 -19.20 12.03
CA LYS A 65 -22.50 -20.35 12.96
C LYS A 65 -23.67 -20.33 13.97
N LYS A 66 -24.44 -19.23 14.06
CA LYS A 66 -25.54 -19.05 15.02
C LYS A 66 -26.95 -19.29 14.48
N LYS A 67 -27.13 -19.58 13.17
CA LYS A 67 -28.46 -19.99 12.64
C LYS A 67 -28.62 -21.52 12.74
N PRO A 68 -29.46 -22.05 13.65
CA PRO A 68 -29.79 -23.47 13.67
C PRO A 68 -30.59 -23.81 12.40
N LYS A 69 -30.23 -24.92 11.76
CA LYS A 69 -30.99 -25.53 10.66
C LYS A 69 -32.31 -26.09 11.23
N THR A 70 -33.36 -25.28 11.27
CA THR A 70 -34.74 -25.76 11.29
C THR A 70 -35.31 -25.57 9.89
N GLY A 71 -35.77 -26.69 9.33
CA GLY A 71 -35.98 -26.87 7.90
C GLY A 71 -37.07 -26.00 7.29
N SER A 72 -36.93 -25.74 6.00
CA SER A 72 -37.99 -25.85 4.99
C SER A 72 -37.37 -25.61 3.61
N ALA A 73 -37.70 -26.50 2.67
CA ALA A 73 -37.44 -26.30 1.25
C ALA A 73 -38.36 -25.20 0.73
N ALA A 74 -37.78 -24.12 0.22
CA ALA A 74 -38.42 -23.22 -0.74
C ALA A 74 -37.31 -22.40 -1.43
N ALA A 75 -37.30 -22.50 -2.76
CA ALA A 75 -36.52 -21.65 -3.63
C ALA A 75 -36.86 -20.18 -3.34
N ASN A 76 -35.83 -19.39 -3.04
CA ASN A 76 -35.76 -18.00 -3.45
C ASN A 76 -34.29 -17.61 -3.50
N THR A 77 -33.81 -17.38 -4.71
CA THR A 77 -32.53 -16.77 -5.03
C THR A 77 -32.57 -15.33 -4.51
N ASN A 78 -32.35 -15.17 -3.21
CA ASN A 78 -31.97 -13.88 -2.67
C ASN A 78 -30.44 -13.78 -2.82
N GLU A 79 -30.03 -13.11 -3.89
CA GLU A 79 -28.75 -12.40 -3.98
C GLU A 79 -28.73 -11.30 -2.89
N ASP A 80 -28.77 -11.72 -1.63
CA ASP A 80 -28.51 -10.84 -0.50
C ASP A 80 -26.99 -10.66 -0.49
N GLY A 81 -26.53 -9.44 -0.83
CA GLY A 81 -25.16 -9.01 -1.14
C GLY A 81 -24.13 -9.31 -0.06
N SER A 82 -23.91 -10.60 0.19
CA SER A 82 -23.13 -11.15 1.28
C SER A 82 -21.72 -11.41 0.78
N GLY A 83 -20.90 -10.35 0.73
CA GLY A 83 -19.43 -10.43 0.75
C GLY A 83 -18.79 -11.43 -0.21
N SER A 84 -19.35 -11.64 -1.40
CA SER A 84 -18.84 -12.62 -2.39
C SER A 84 -17.34 -12.42 -2.65
N PHE A 85 -16.90 -11.17 -2.71
CA PHE A 85 -15.51 -10.78 -2.91
C PHE A 85 -14.62 -10.91 -1.67
N LEU A 86 -15.19 -10.86 -0.45
CA LEU A 86 -14.45 -10.91 0.83
C LEU A 86 -13.78 -12.28 1.07
N THR A 87 -14.20 -13.30 0.31
CA THR A 87 -13.65 -14.66 0.36
C THR A 87 -12.45 -14.87 -0.57
N THR A 88 -12.16 -13.92 -1.46
CA THR A 88 -11.04 -14.02 -2.39
C THR A 88 -9.69 -13.92 -1.67
N VAL A 89 -8.71 -14.70 -2.12
CA VAL A 89 -7.36 -14.77 -1.52
C VAL A 89 -6.34 -14.33 -2.56
N ILE A 90 -5.45 -13.42 -2.17
CA ILE A 90 -4.28 -13.04 -2.97
C ILE A 90 -3.11 -13.94 -2.56
N PRO A 91 -2.53 -14.76 -3.48
CA PRO A 91 -1.39 -15.60 -3.16
C PRO A 91 -0.15 -14.75 -2.80
N TYR A 92 0.57 -15.15 -1.75
CA TYR A 92 1.87 -14.58 -1.38
C TYR A 92 2.95 -15.65 -1.51
N HIS A 93 3.99 -15.35 -2.29
CA HIS A 93 5.13 -16.24 -2.49
C HIS A 93 6.32 -15.74 -1.67
N PRO A 94 6.68 -16.37 -0.54
CA PRO A 94 7.71 -15.85 0.37
C PRO A 94 9.11 -15.79 -0.26
N TRP A 95 9.37 -16.57 -1.32
CA TRP A 95 10.61 -16.56 -2.10
C TRP A 95 10.74 -15.37 -3.06
N GLN A 96 9.65 -14.63 -3.35
CA GLN A 96 9.68 -13.43 -4.19
C GLN A 96 10.01 -12.16 -3.39
N GLY A 97 10.24 -12.29 -2.08
CA GLY A 97 10.51 -11.17 -1.19
C GLY A 97 9.24 -10.37 -0.85
N PRO A 98 9.39 -9.28 -0.08
CA PRO A 98 8.29 -8.37 0.21
C PRO A 98 7.78 -7.74 -1.11
N PRO A 99 6.47 -7.42 -1.19
CA PRO A 99 5.92 -6.82 -2.40
C PRO A 99 6.54 -5.46 -2.68
N THR A 100 6.75 -5.17 -3.97
CA THR A 100 7.22 -3.86 -4.43
C THR A 100 6.17 -2.78 -4.15
N SER A 101 6.58 -1.51 -4.14
CA SER A 101 5.65 -0.37 -3.97
C SER A 101 4.55 -0.38 -5.04
N GLU A 102 4.88 -0.75 -6.28
CA GLU A 102 3.91 -0.91 -7.37
C GLU A 102 2.88 -2.01 -7.07
N GLN A 103 3.34 -3.21 -6.66
CA GLN A 103 2.45 -4.30 -6.28
C GLN A 103 1.57 -3.93 -5.09
N LEU A 104 2.15 -3.26 -4.10
CA LEU A 104 1.43 -2.82 -2.91
C LEU A 104 0.30 -1.83 -3.27
N HIS A 105 0.56 -0.94 -4.24
CA HIS A 105 -0.45 -0.01 -4.74
C HIS A 105 -1.61 -0.73 -5.46
N ILE A 106 -1.33 -1.79 -6.22
CA ILE A 106 -2.36 -2.64 -6.82
C ILE A 106 -3.16 -3.36 -5.74
N TYR A 107 -2.50 -3.92 -4.72
CA TYR A 107 -3.19 -4.60 -3.62
C TYR A 107 -4.10 -3.64 -2.86
N ILE A 108 -3.63 -2.43 -2.56
CA ILE A 108 -4.44 -1.39 -1.90
C ILE A 108 -5.71 -1.11 -2.71
N LYS A 109 -5.60 -0.91 -4.03
CA LYS A 109 -6.76 -0.65 -4.89
C LYS A 109 -7.78 -1.79 -4.84
N ILE A 110 -7.31 -3.03 -4.90
CA ILE A 110 -8.17 -4.22 -4.79
C ILE A 110 -8.83 -4.27 -3.41
N LEU A 111 -8.05 -4.10 -2.33
CA LEU A 111 -8.54 -4.15 -0.97
C LEU A 111 -9.56 -3.03 -0.68
N GLN A 112 -9.33 -1.81 -1.15
CA GLN A 112 -10.29 -0.70 -1.06
C GLN A 112 -11.60 -1.06 -1.75
N ALA A 113 -11.52 -1.53 -3.00
CA ALA A 113 -12.70 -1.94 -3.77
C ALA A 113 -13.47 -3.08 -3.09
N ILE A 114 -12.78 -4.05 -2.46
CA ILE A 114 -13.41 -5.11 -1.67
C ILE A 114 -14.04 -4.55 -0.39
N ASN A 115 -13.37 -3.64 0.30
CA ASN A 115 -13.87 -3.07 1.55
C ASN A 115 -15.15 -2.26 1.33
N GLU A 116 -15.25 -1.58 0.19
CA GLU A 116 -16.38 -0.75 -0.26
C GLU A 116 -17.44 -1.53 -1.04
N ASP A 117 -17.29 -2.85 -1.20
CA ASP A 117 -18.21 -3.70 -1.98
C ASP A 117 -18.42 -3.18 -3.43
N SER A 118 -17.36 -2.62 -4.02
CA SER A 118 -17.35 -2.01 -5.35
C SER A 118 -17.51 -3.04 -6.48
N SER A 119 -18.28 -2.68 -7.52
CA SER A 119 -18.44 -3.49 -8.72
C SER A 119 -17.19 -3.59 -9.59
N THR A 120 -16.15 -2.81 -9.30
CA THR A 120 -14.88 -2.82 -10.05
C THR A 120 -13.94 -3.96 -9.64
N VAL A 121 -14.23 -4.67 -8.55
CA VAL A 121 -13.38 -5.77 -8.02
C VAL A 121 -13.05 -6.83 -9.08
N PRO A 122 -14.01 -7.37 -9.86
CA PRO A 122 -13.71 -8.40 -10.87
C PRO A 122 -12.73 -7.90 -11.94
N ALA A 123 -12.87 -6.65 -12.38
CA ALA A 123 -11.98 -6.06 -13.37
C ALA A 123 -10.56 -5.89 -12.80
N LEU A 124 -10.44 -5.38 -11.57
CA LEU A 124 -9.15 -5.22 -10.89
C LEU A 124 -8.44 -6.56 -10.66
N LEU A 125 -9.17 -7.60 -10.26
CA LEU A 125 -8.64 -8.95 -10.09
C LEU A 125 -8.21 -9.56 -11.43
N THR A 126 -8.99 -9.36 -12.49
CA THR A 126 -8.65 -9.84 -13.84
C THR A 126 -7.35 -9.19 -14.32
N ASP A 127 -7.25 -7.87 -14.20
CA ASP A 127 -6.05 -7.11 -14.54
C ASP A 127 -4.82 -7.60 -13.75
N TYR A 128 -4.99 -7.84 -12.44
CA TYR A 128 -3.92 -8.35 -11.60
C TYR A 128 -3.45 -9.74 -12.05
N ILE A 129 -4.37 -10.65 -12.36
CA ILE A 129 -4.03 -11.99 -12.84
C ILE A 129 -3.26 -11.90 -14.16
N LEU A 130 -3.77 -11.15 -15.13
CA LEU A 130 -3.20 -11.08 -16.47
C LEU A 130 -1.86 -10.32 -16.51
N LYS A 131 -1.68 -9.29 -15.66
CA LYS A 131 -0.48 -8.44 -15.71
C LYS A 131 0.61 -8.87 -14.73
N VAL A 132 0.25 -9.44 -13.58
CA VAL A 132 1.20 -9.75 -12.50
C VAL A 132 1.45 -11.25 -12.35
N LEU A 133 0.39 -12.07 -12.38
CA LEU A 133 0.54 -13.52 -12.17
C LEU A 133 0.86 -14.29 -13.46
N CYS A 134 0.29 -13.87 -14.57
CA CYS A 134 0.46 -14.50 -15.88
C CYS A 134 0.89 -13.48 -16.95
N PRO A 135 2.03 -12.79 -16.77
CA PRO A 135 2.53 -11.87 -17.78
C PRO A 135 2.69 -12.61 -19.12
N THR A 136 2.04 -12.09 -20.16
CA THR A 136 2.11 -12.62 -21.53
C THR A 136 3.36 -12.10 -22.23
#